data_AF-A0A8D0NIW5-F1
#
_entry.id   AF-A0A8D0NIW5-F1
#
_cell.length_a   1.000
_cell.length_b   1.000
_cell.length_c   1.000
_cell.angle_alpha   90.00
_cell.angle_beta   90.00
_cell.angle_gamma   90.00
#
_symmetry.space_group_name_H-M   'P 1'
#
loop_
_entity.id
_entity.type
_entity.pdbx_description
1 polymer ?
#
loop_
_entity_poly.entity_id
_entity_poly.type
_entity_poly.pdbx_seq_one_letter_code
_entity_poly.pdbx_strand_id
1 'polypeptide(L)'
;MAVYTCTGYNDHYMYLNHGQQTIPNGLGMGGQHNYFGLWVDVDFGKGHSKAKPTCTTYSSPQLSAQEDFRFEKMEVWAVGDPSVTQPAKSSKSILDGDPEAQILLEASGRSRHSEGLRAVPEDD
;
A
#
# COMPACT_ATOMS: atom_id res chain seq x y z
N MET A 1 24.00 -12.84 -9.97
CA MET A 1 23.06 -11.75 -9.61
C MET A 1 23.11 -10.72 -10.73
N ALA A 2 21.98 -10.32 -11.28
CA ALA A 2 21.89 -9.34 -12.37
C ALA A 2 20.94 -8.21 -11.96
N VAL A 3 21.21 -7.00 -12.45
CA VAL A 3 20.38 -5.80 -12.20
C VAL A 3 19.92 -5.27 -13.55
N TYR A 4 18.62 -5.05 -13.68
CA TYR A 4 17.98 -4.58 -14.91
C TYR A 4 17.37 -3.20 -14.66
N THR A 5 17.97 -2.16 -15.24
CA THR A 5 17.49 -0.78 -15.12
C THR A 5 16.43 -0.47 -16.15
N CYS A 6 15.68 0.62 -15.96
CA CYS A 6 14.69 1.05 -16.95
C CYS A 6 15.34 1.30 -18.33
N THR A 7 14.63 0.92 -19.39
CA THR A 7 15.06 1.12 -20.79
C THR A 7 14.71 2.51 -21.31
N GLY A 8 13.76 3.21 -20.67
CA GLY A 8 13.18 4.46 -21.17
C GLY A 8 12.20 4.28 -22.33
N TYR A 9 11.90 3.05 -22.74
CA TYR A 9 10.98 2.77 -23.85
C TYR A 9 9.51 3.09 -23.52
N ASN A 10 9.11 2.91 -22.26
CA ASN A 10 7.78 3.22 -21.75
C ASN A 10 7.85 3.64 -20.28
N ASP A 11 6.70 4.06 -19.74
CA ASP A 11 6.51 4.52 -18.36
C ASP A 11 5.74 3.50 -17.48
N HIS A 12 5.63 2.24 -17.93
CA HIS A 12 4.92 1.16 -17.24
C HIS A 12 5.74 0.55 -16.09
N TYR A 13 6.27 1.39 -15.20
CA TYR A 13 7.25 0.97 -14.19
C TYR A 13 6.64 0.14 -13.08
N MET A 14 5.54 0.60 -12.49
CA MET A 14 4.94 -0.02 -11.32
C MET A 14 3.42 0.04 -11.38
N TYR A 15 2.81 -1.04 -10.93
CA TYR A 15 1.40 -1.15 -10.65
C TYR A 15 1.25 -1.55 -9.19
N LEU A 16 0.38 -0.86 -8.45
CA LEU A 16 0.02 -1.25 -7.09
C LEU A 16 -1.46 -1.00 -6.91
N ASN A 17 -2.17 -2.03 -6.48
CA ASN A 17 -3.60 -1.92 -6.24
C ASN A 17 -4.06 -2.85 -5.12
N HIS A 18 -5.06 -2.40 -4.36
CA HIS A 18 -5.61 -3.13 -3.22
C HIS A 18 -7.09 -2.79 -2.99
N GLY A 19 -7.89 -3.78 -2.57
CA GLY A 19 -9.29 -3.60 -2.20
C GLY A 19 -10.27 -3.33 -3.36
N GLN A 20 -9.85 -3.51 -4.62
CA GLN A 20 -10.70 -3.31 -5.78
C GLN A 20 -11.39 -4.61 -6.22
N GLN A 21 -12.59 -4.51 -6.78
CA GLN A 21 -13.34 -5.67 -7.28
C GLN A 21 -13.12 -5.94 -8.76
N THR A 22 -12.86 -4.90 -9.55
CA THR A 22 -12.89 -4.94 -11.02
C THR A 22 -11.51 -4.97 -11.66
N ILE A 23 -10.45 -4.67 -10.89
CA ILE A 23 -9.07 -4.66 -11.36
C ILE A 23 -8.18 -5.48 -10.41
N PRO A 24 -7.09 -6.10 -10.93
CA PRO A 24 -6.25 -7.00 -10.13
C PRO A 24 -5.70 -6.33 -8.88
N ASN A 25 -5.73 -7.00 -7.74
CA ASN A 25 -5.06 -6.51 -6.54
C ASN A 25 -3.69 -7.19 -6.43
N GLY A 26 -2.67 -6.42 -6.09
CA GLY A 26 -1.30 -6.87 -6.04
C GLY A 26 -0.32 -5.79 -6.47
N LEU A 27 0.94 -6.21 -6.67
CA LEU A 27 2.04 -5.37 -7.10
C LEU A 27 2.62 -5.92 -8.40
N GLY A 28 2.70 -5.07 -9.42
CA GLY A 28 3.34 -5.36 -10.70
C GLY A 28 4.52 -4.44 -10.94
N MET A 29 5.58 -4.96 -11.55
CA MET A 29 6.72 -4.17 -12.02
C MET A 29 7.00 -4.47 -13.49
N GLY A 30 7.12 -3.41 -14.28
CA GLY A 30 7.55 -3.46 -15.68
C GLY A 30 6.56 -4.16 -16.59
N GLY A 31 5.58 -3.43 -17.12
CA GLY A 31 4.61 -3.94 -18.07
C GLY A 31 3.17 -3.61 -17.70
N GLN A 32 2.24 -4.37 -18.26
CA GLN A 32 0.80 -4.15 -18.11
C GLN A 32 0.12 -5.36 -17.46
N HIS A 33 -1.18 -5.24 -17.16
CA HIS A 33 -1.97 -6.33 -16.59
C HIS A 33 -1.73 -7.65 -17.33
N ASN A 34 -1.54 -8.72 -16.56
CA ASN A 34 -1.24 -10.07 -17.03
C ASN A 34 0.11 -10.26 -17.75
N TYR A 35 0.95 -9.24 -17.88
CA TYR A 35 2.26 -9.28 -18.57
C TYR A 35 3.32 -8.44 -17.84
N PHE A 36 3.30 -8.44 -16.50
CA PHE A 36 4.34 -7.79 -15.72
C PHE A 36 5.64 -8.62 -15.74
N GLY A 37 6.78 -7.94 -15.80
CA GLY A 37 8.10 -8.54 -15.65
C GLY A 37 8.28 -9.18 -14.26
N LEU A 38 7.61 -8.63 -13.24
CA LEU A 38 7.40 -9.25 -11.94
C LEU A 38 5.99 -8.93 -11.44
N TRP A 39 5.25 -9.94 -11.00
CA TRP A 39 3.95 -9.80 -10.35
C TRP A 39 3.96 -10.47 -8.98
N VAL A 40 3.32 -9.81 -8.02
CA VAL A 40 2.97 -10.31 -6.69
C VAL A 40 1.47 -10.16 -6.54
N ASP A 41 0.77 -11.27 -6.35
CA ASP A 41 -0.67 -11.27 -6.08
C ASP A 41 -0.97 -10.69 -4.69
N VAL A 42 -2.21 -10.25 -4.46
CA VAL A 42 -2.66 -9.73 -3.16
C VAL A 42 -2.53 -10.75 -2.03
N ASP A 43 -2.52 -12.04 -2.36
CA ASP A 43 -2.29 -13.11 -1.39
C ASP A 43 -0.82 -13.24 -0.93
N PHE A 44 0.09 -12.44 -1.52
CA PHE A 44 1.56 -12.50 -1.33
C PHE A 44 2.18 -13.88 -1.60
N GLY A 45 1.40 -14.82 -2.11
CA GLY A 45 1.79 -16.21 -2.33
C GLY A 45 2.09 -16.45 -3.80
N LYS A 46 1.18 -16.05 -4.70
CA LYS A 46 1.34 -16.28 -6.14
C LYS A 46 2.09 -15.13 -6.79
N GLY A 47 2.95 -15.47 -7.75
CA GLY A 47 3.64 -14.51 -8.58
C GLY A 47 3.86 -15.03 -9.98
N HIS A 48 4.22 -14.13 -10.88
CA HIS A 48 4.72 -14.49 -12.19
C HIS A 48 5.80 -13.53 -12.68
N SER A 49 6.57 -13.97 -13.66
CA SER A 49 7.56 -13.16 -14.38
C SER A 49 7.39 -13.38 -15.87
N LYS A 50 6.70 -12.44 -16.53
CA LYS A 50 6.36 -12.54 -17.95
C LYS A 50 7.25 -11.62 -18.77
N ALA A 51 8.19 -12.24 -19.48
CA ALA A 51 9.24 -11.54 -20.18
C ALA A 51 9.70 -12.36 -21.41
N LYS A 52 8.79 -12.75 -22.31
CA LYS A 52 9.15 -13.51 -23.53
C LYS A 52 9.29 -12.55 -24.73
N PRO A 53 10.50 -12.29 -25.28
CA PRO A 53 11.82 -12.76 -24.84
C PRO A 53 12.45 -11.94 -23.69
N THR A 54 12.01 -10.68 -23.52
CA THR A 54 12.36 -9.82 -22.37
C THR A 54 11.19 -8.88 -22.05
N CYS A 55 11.12 -8.38 -20.82
CA CYS A 55 10.23 -7.29 -20.44
C CYS A 55 10.67 -5.99 -21.14
N THR A 56 9.74 -5.25 -21.74
CA THR A 56 10.08 -4.02 -22.49
C THR A 56 10.54 -2.86 -21.59
N THR A 57 10.03 -2.78 -20.36
CA THR A 57 10.33 -1.69 -19.42
C THR A 57 11.74 -1.78 -18.84
N TYR A 58 12.25 -2.99 -18.60
CA TYR A 58 13.55 -3.21 -17.94
C TYR A 58 14.55 -4.01 -18.79
N SER A 59 14.13 -4.54 -19.94
CA SER A 59 14.90 -5.51 -20.72
C SER A 59 15.31 -6.76 -19.91
N SER A 60 14.61 -7.05 -18.81
CA SER A 60 14.86 -8.21 -17.98
C SER A 60 14.34 -9.48 -18.65
N PRO A 61 15.02 -10.63 -18.51
CA PRO A 61 14.44 -11.92 -18.85
C PRO A 61 13.42 -12.34 -17.78
N GLN A 62 12.89 -13.56 -17.92
CA GLN A 62 12.18 -14.22 -16.82
C GLN A 62 13.10 -14.32 -15.59
N LEU A 63 12.62 -13.85 -14.45
CA LEU A 63 13.43 -13.74 -13.21
C LEU A 63 13.51 -15.05 -12.42
N SER A 64 12.62 -15.99 -12.72
CA SER A 64 12.45 -17.29 -12.08
C SER A 64 12.72 -18.45 -13.06
N ALA A 65 12.82 -19.68 -12.57
CA ALA A 65 12.96 -20.85 -13.43
C ALA A 65 11.70 -21.16 -14.27
N GLN A 66 10.53 -20.76 -13.78
CA GLN A 66 9.23 -20.91 -14.45
C GLN A 66 8.48 -19.57 -14.47
N GLU A 67 7.60 -19.38 -15.45
CA GLU A 67 6.83 -18.14 -15.61
C GLU A 67 5.97 -17.84 -14.38
N ASP A 68 5.22 -18.84 -13.91
CA ASP A 68 4.42 -18.77 -12.68
C ASP A 68 5.15 -19.43 -11.52
N PHE A 69 5.06 -18.84 -10.32
CA PHE A 69 5.74 -19.33 -9.13
C PHE A 69 5.02 -18.94 -7.84
N ARG A 70 5.54 -19.42 -6.71
CA ARG A 70 5.09 -19.01 -5.38
C ARG A 70 6.24 -18.42 -4.57
N PHE A 71 5.95 -17.36 -3.82
CA PHE A 71 6.88 -16.79 -2.87
C PHE A 71 6.93 -17.66 -1.60
N GLU A 72 8.14 -17.99 -1.14
CA GLU A 72 8.34 -18.64 0.16
C GLU A 72 8.44 -17.59 1.28
N LYS A 73 9.17 -16.51 1.01
CA LYS A 73 9.39 -15.38 1.92
C LYS A 73 9.45 -14.09 1.11
N MET A 74 8.95 -13.01 1.69
CA MET A 74 9.00 -11.68 1.11
C MET A 74 9.41 -10.68 2.19
N GLU A 75 10.44 -9.89 1.89
CA GLU A 75 10.98 -8.87 2.78
C GLU A 75 10.92 -7.51 2.08
N VAL A 76 10.49 -6.48 2.83
CA VAL A 76 10.40 -5.10 2.32
C VAL A 76 11.27 -4.23 3.22
N TRP A 77 12.19 -3.51 2.58
CA TRP A 77 13.17 -2.68 3.27
C TRP A 77 12.89 -1.21 2.91
N ALA A 78 12.60 -0.40 3.93
CA ALA A 78 12.57 1.05 3.77
C ALA A 78 14.00 1.61 3.93
N VAL A 79 14.37 2.54 3.05
CA VAL A 79 15.66 3.24 3.13
C VAL A 79 15.42 4.65 3.66
N GLY A 80 16.15 5.04 4.70
CA GLY A 80 16.04 6.34 5.35
C GLY A 80 15.80 6.23 6.84
N ASP A 81 15.84 7.37 7.54
CA ASP A 81 15.47 7.43 8.94
C ASP A 81 13.98 7.08 9.08
N PRO A 82 13.59 6.30 10.11
CA PRO A 82 12.18 6.08 10.38
C PRO A 82 11.54 7.45 10.53
N SER A 83 10.55 7.76 9.69
CA SER A 83 9.77 8.96 9.91
C SER A 83 9.25 8.86 11.33
N VAL A 84 9.64 9.82 12.18
CA VAL A 84 9.00 10.02 13.47
C VAL A 84 7.55 10.13 13.09
N THR A 85 6.78 9.07 13.34
CA THR A 85 5.35 9.10 13.19
C THR A 85 4.96 10.22 14.13
N GLN A 86 4.72 11.43 13.60
CA GLN A 86 4.08 12.43 14.41
C GLN A 86 2.81 11.72 14.84
N PRO A 87 2.61 11.43 16.15
CA PRO A 87 1.30 11.01 16.58
C PRO A 87 0.36 12.04 15.98
N ALA A 88 -0.66 11.58 15.25
CA ALA A 88 -1.59 12.45 14.57
C ALA A 88 -1.86 13.65 15.49
N LYS A 89 -1.51 14.86 15.04
CA LYS A 89 -1.69 16.09 15.81
C LYS A 89 -3.20 16.35 15.94
N SER A 90 -3.84 15.56 16.77
CA SER A 90 -5.13 15.80 17.39
C SER A 90 -5.30 14.74 18.47
N SER A 91 -4.70 15.00 19.63
CA SER A 91 -5.28 14.57 20.92
C SER A 91 -6.61 15.28 21.22
N LYS A 92 -7.24 15.92 20.23
CA LYS A 92 -8.57 16.50 20.33
C LYS A 92 -9.58 15.39 20.05
N SER A 93 -10.56 15.28 20.93
CA SER A 93 -11.64 14.33 20.75
C SER A 93 -12.36 14.63 19.44
N ILE A 94 -12.91 13.60 18.77
CA ILE A 94 -13.84 13.82 17.65
C ILE A 94 -15.03 14.69 18.11
N LEU A 95 -15.35 14.65 19.41
CA LEU A 95 -16.35 15.53 20.03
C LEU A 95 -15.99 17.03 19.94
N ASP A 96 -14.71 17.38 19.80
CA ASP A 96 -14.24 18.77 19.74
C ASP A 96 -14.01 19.25 18.30
N GLY A 97 -13.95 18.32 17.34
CA GLY A 97 -13.57 18.60 15.95
C GLY A 97 -14.75 18.73 14.98
N ASP A 98 -15.90 18.12 15.28
CA ASP A 98 -17.04 18.06 14.36
C ASP A 98 -18.40 18.08 15.09
N PRO A 99 -19.14 19.21 15.06
CA PRO A 99 -20.44 19.35 15.72
C PRO A 99 -21.54 18.49 15.08
N GLU A 100 -21.46 18.19 13.78
CA GLU A 100 -22.44 17.34 13.08
C GLU A 100 -22.28 15.88 13.50
N ALA A 101 -21.03 15.41 13.60
CA ALA A 101 -20.73 14.09 14.15
C ALA A 101 -21.21 13.93 15.59
N GLN A 102 -21.16 15.01 16.38
CA GLN A 102 -21.68 15.05 17.75
C GLN A 102 -23.19 14.80 17.78
N ILE A 103 -23.95 15.46 16.92
CA ILE A 103 -25.41 15.36 16.84
C ILE A 103 -25.82 13.94 16.41
N LEU A 104 -25.14 13.38 15.41
CA LEU A 104 -25.39 12.01 14.94
C LEU A 104 -25.13 10.96 16.03
N LEU A 105 -24.08 11.16 16.83
CA LEU A 105 -23.75 10.25 17.93
C LEU A 105 -24.83 10.28 19.02
N GLU A 106 -25.33 11.47 19.37
CA GLU A 106 -26.44 11.65 20.32
C GLU A 106 -27.75 11.04 19.80
N ALA A 107 -28.08 11.28 18.51
CA ALA A 107 -29.25 10.71 17.86
C ALA A 107 -29.21 9.17 17.78
N SER A 108 -28.01 8.57 17.75
CA SER A 108 -27.81 7.11 17.75
C SER A 108 -28.07 6.45 19.11
N GLY A 109 -28.36 7.21 20.17
CA GLY A 109 -28.65 6.70 21.51
C GLY A 109 -27.42 6.16 22.26
N ARG A 110 -26.21 6.45 21.78
CA ARG A 110 -24.96 6.02 22.42
C ARG A 110 -24.54 7.03 23.49
N SER A 111 -24.28 6.55 24.71
CA SER A 111 -23.79 7.38 25.82
C SER A 111 -22.34 7.81 25.60
N ARG A 112 -22.07 9.09 25.85
CA ARG A 112 -20.72 9.66 25.79
C ARG A 112 -19.96 9.33 27.07
N HIS A 113 -18.99 8.44 26.98
CA HIS A 113 -18.21 8.01 28.15
C HIS A 113 -16.93 8.84 28.40
N SER A 114 -16.56 9.74 27.48
CA SER A 114 -15.31 10.52 27.55
C SER A 114 -15.46 11.93 28.13
N GLU A 115 -16.68 12.37 28.47
CA GLU A 115 -16.91 13.71 29.03
C GLU A 115 -16.18 13.96 30.37
N GLY A 116 -15.99 12.92 31.19
CA GLY A 116 -15.35 13.02 32.51
C GLY A 116 -13.83 12.79 32.55
N LEU A 117 -13.18 12.50 31.41
CA LEU A 117 -11.75 12.15 31.33
C LEU A 117 -10.92 13.19 30.57
N ARG A 118 -11.43 14.41 30.42
CA ARG A 118 -10.74 15.49 29.69
C ARG A 118 -9.49 15.91 30.45
N ALA A 119 -8.36 15.97 29.76
CA ALA A 119 -7.15 16.58 30.30
C ALA A 119 -7.43 18.04 30.65
N VAL A 120 -6.92 18.49 31.80
CA VAL A 120 -7.01 19.87 32.24
C VAL A 120 -6.37 20.75 31.14
N PRO A 121 -7.00 21.86 30.72
CA PRO A 121 -6.36 22.78 29.80
C PRO A 121 -5.02 23.23 30.39
N GLU A 122 -3.94 23.08 29.63
CA GLU A 122 -2.68 23.74 29.95
C GLU A 122 -2.94 25.25 29.77
N ASP A 123 -2.85 26.00 30.87
CA ASP A 123 -2.84 27.47 30.83
C ASP A 123 -1.55 27.93 30.13
N ASP A 124 -1.72 28.57 28.96
CA ASP A 124 -0.79 29.34 28.10
C ASP A 124 0.67 28.89 27.91
#